data_AF-B8CW41-F1
#
_entry.id   AF-B8CW41-F1
#
_cell.length_a   1.000
_cell.length_b   1.000
_cell.length_c   1.000
_cell.angle_alpha   90.00
_cell.angle_beta   90.00
_cell.angle_gamma   90.00
#
_symmetry.space_group_name_H-M   'P 1'
#
loop_
_entity.id
_entity.type
_entity.pdbx_description
1 polymer ?
#
loop_
_entity_poly.entity_id
_entity_poly.type
_entity_poly.pdbx_seq_one_letter_code
_entity_poly.pdbx_strand_id
1 'polypeptide(L)'
;MKQAVIEIISFLVQKLLHDDDMKLNEEHLVNELINMGYSIEEIDRAFELIYSTTDIIDADKIEKTVVESSPTYNRLLTWPERVYLPVKLQGIIRRLLLLNILPPEQYEELIIKTIQGSYNGFNEIKDLWDILKEFVEDASKLEAITAEIPEFQIYYNDRHKYIN
;
A
#
# COMPACT_ATOMS: atom_id res chain seq x y z
N MET A 1 2.58 18.11 -28.14
CA MET A 1 2.87 18.36 -26.71
C MET A 1 1.60 18.38 -25.85
N LYS A 2 1.01 19.50 -25.40
CA LYS A 2 -0.15 19.43 -24.46
C LYS A 2 -1.38 18.69 -25.03
N GLN A 3 -1.61 18.82 -26.33
CA GLN A 3 -2.76 18.19 -26.99
C GLN A 3 -2.58 16.68 -27.17
N ALA A 4 -1.37 16.23 -27.56
CA ALA A 4 -1.03 14.81 -27.66
C ALA A 4 -1.19 14.08 -26.32
N VAL A 5 -0.76 14.71 -25.23
CA VAL A 5 -0.90 14.16 -23.87
C VAL A 5 -2.37 13.98 -23.47
N ILE A 6 -3.24 14.94 -23.78
CA ILE A 6 -4.68 14.84 -23.50
C ILE A 6 -5.35 13.75 -24.35
N GLU A 7 -4.91 13.58 -25.60
CA GLU A 7 -5.39 12.52 -26.49
C GLU A 7 -5.00 11.12 -25.98
N ILE A 8 -3.76 10.96 -25.52
CA ILE A 8 -3.27 9.72 -24.90
C ILE A 8 -4.11 9.39 -23.66
N ILE A 9 -4.35 10.37 -22.77
CA ILE A 9 -5.18 10.19 -21.58
C ILE A 9 -6.62 9.80 -21.96
N SER A 10 -7.20 10.47 -22.96
CA SER A 10 -8.56 10.17 -23.42
C SER A 10 -8.69 8.76 -23.99
N PHE A 11 -7.67 8.31 -24.74
CA PHE A 11 -7.59 6.95 -25.26
C PHE A 11 -7.50 5.91 -24.14
N LEU A 12 -6.66 6.15 -23.13
CA LEU A 12 -6.51 5.25 -21.97
C LEU A 12 -7.82 5.14 -21.17
N VAL A 13 -8.51 6.27 -20.93
CA VAL A 13 -9.81 6.29 -20.24
C VAL A 13 -10.88 5.54 -21.04
N GLN A 14 -10.91 5.69 -22.37
CA GLN A 14 -11.86 4.96 -23.21
C GLN A 14 -11.62 3.44 -23.15
N LYS A 15 -10.35 3.00 -23.19
CA LYS A 15 -10.00 1.57 -23.06
C LYS A 15 -10.37 1.02 -21.69
N LEU A 16 -10.15 1.78 -20.61
CA LEU A 16 -10.55 1.40 -19.25
C LEU A 16 -12.07 1.22 -19.09
N LEU A 17 -12.87 2.02 -19.78
CA LEU A 17 -14.33 2.01 -19.65
C LEU A 17 -15.04 0.97 -20.54
N HIS A 18 -14.37 0.44 -21.57
CA HIS A 18 -15.00 -0.43 -22.57
C HIS A 18 -14.54 -1.89 -22.51
N ASP A 19 -13.54 -2.23 -21.70
CA ASP A 19 -12.94 -3.57 -21.65
C ASP A 19 -12.96 -4.11 -20.22
N ASP A 20 -14.04 -4.81 -19.84
CA ASP A 20 -14.25 -5.39 -18.50
C ASP A 20 -13.24 -6.51 -18.14
N ASP A 21 -12.45 -7.01 -19.11
CA ASP A 21 -11.58 -8.19 -18.93
C ASP A 21 -10.10 -8.00 -19.32
N MET A 22 -9.67 -6.80 -19.75
CA MET A 22 -8.25 -6.57 -19.99
C MET A 22 -7.54 -6.16 -18.71
N LYS A 23 -6.73 -7.07 -18.16
CA LYS A 23 -5.56 -6.70 -17.36
C LYS A 23 -4.66 -5.85 -18.25
N LEU A 24 -4.81 -4.53 -18.19
CA LEU A 24 -4.05 -3.55 -18.94
C LEU A 24 -2.57 -3.75 -18.63
N ASN A 25 -1.86 -4.43 -19.54
CA ASN A 25 -0.41 -4.54 -19.46
C ASN A 25 0.16 -3.24 -20.02
N GLU A 26 0.84 -2.48 -19.17
CA GLU A 26 1.46 -1.19 -19.49
C GLU A 26 2.37 -1.29 -20.73
N GLU A 27 3.10 -2.39 -20.89
CA GLU A 27 3.96 -2.64 -22.05
C GLU A 27 3.16 -2.72 -23.36
N HIS A 28 1.95 -3.29 -23.34
CA HIS A 28 1.10 -3.34 -24.52
C HIS A 28 0.53 -1.96 -24.87
N LEU A 29 0.15 -1.16 -23.88
CA LEU A 29 -0.36 0.20 -24.08
C LEU A 29 0.70 1.13 -24.66
N VAL A 30 1.92 1.06 -24.13
CA VAL A 30 3.05 1.84 -24.66
C VAL A 30 3.31 1.49 -26.12
N ASN A 31 3.32 0.20 -26.47
CA ASN A 31 3.50 -0.24 -27.85
C ASN A 31 2.36 0.21 -28.78
N GLU A 32 1.10 0.20 -28.32
CA GLU A 32 -0.04 0.74 -29.08
C GLU A 32 0.12 2.24 -29.34
N LEU A 33 0.50 3.02 -28.33
CA LEU A 33 0.68 4.47 -28.46
C LEU A 33 1.85 4.83 -29.38
N ILE A 34 2.95 4.06 -29.35
CA ILE A 34 4.05 4.20 -30.30
C ILE A 34 3.56 3.92 -31.73
N ASN A 35 2.76 2.88 -31.92
CA ASN A 35 2.19 2.55 -33.24
C ASN A 35 1.19 3.60 -33.75
N MET A 36 0.56 4.35 -32.84
CA MET A 36 -0.29 5.51 -33.16
C MET A 36 0.52 6.77 -33.52
N GLY A 37 1.85 6.72 -33.39
CA GLY A 37 2.77 7.79 -33.77
C GLY A 37 3.16 8.75 -32.64
N TYR A 38 2.83 8.43 -31.39
CA TYR A 38 3.25 9.22 -30.24
C TYR A 38 4.72 8.95 -29.89
N SER A 39 5.45 9.99 -29.48
CA SER A 39 6.82 9.83 -29.01
C SER A 39 6.86 9.27 -27.60
N ILE A 40 7.95 8.59 -27.25
CA ILE A 40 8.17 8.03 -25.91
C ILE A 40 8.07 9.14 -24.85
N GLU A 41 8.62 10.33 -25.12
CA GLU A 41 8.54 11.45 -24.18
C GLU A 41 7.11 11.99 -23.98
N GLU A 42 6.24 11.86 -24.98
CA GLU A 42 4.83 12.25 -24.85
C GLU A 42 4.01 11.19 -24.10
N ILE A 43 4.35 9.93 -24.29
CA ILE A 43 3.77 8.78 -23.58
C ILE A 43 4.15 8.86 -22.09
N ASP A 44 5.44 8.98 -21.78
CA ASP A 44 5.94 9.05 -20.40
C ASP A 44 5.28 10.20 -19.63
N ARG A 45 5.15 11.38 -20.24
CA ARG A 45 4.45 12.52 -19.63
C ARG A 45 2.98 12.27 -19.38
N ALA A 46 2.30 11.53 -20.25
CA ALA A 46 0.90 11.18 -20.07
C ALA A 46 0.72 10.19 -18.91
N PHE A 47 1.59 9.20 -18.80
CA PHE A 47 1.61 8.27 -17.66
C PHE A 47 1.97 8.99 -16.35
N GLU A 48 3.02 9.83 -16.34
CA GLU A 48 3.37 10.69 -15.21
C GLU A 48 2.18 11.55 -14.74
N LEU A 49 1.39 12.10 -15.67
CA LEU A 49 0.20 12.88 -15.33
C LEU A 49 -0.94 12.01 -14.78
N ILE A 50 -1.15 10.82 -15.31
CA ILE A 50 -2.16 9.90 -14.76
C ILE A 50 -1.78 9.51 -13.33
N TYR A 51 -0.52 9.10 -13.12
CA TYR A 51 -0.02 8.70 -11.80
C TYR A 51 0.00 9.85 -10.80
N SER A 52 0.43 11.05 -11.21
CA SER A 52 0.39 12.25 -10.35
C SER A 52 -1.02 12.79 -10.11
N THR A 53 -1.97 12.58 -11.03
CA THR A 53 -3.38 12.93 -10.79
C THR A 53 -4.04 11.95 -9.83
N THR A 54 -3.63 10.68 -9.78
CA THR A 54 -4.05 9.76 -8.70
C THR A 54 -3.65 10.27 -7.32
N ASP A 55 -2.49 10.91 -7.17
CA ASP A 55 -2.09 11.56 -5.91
C ASP A 55 -2.93 12.83 -5.61
N ILE A 56 -3.50 13.48 -6.64
CA ILE A 56 -4.36 14.67 -6.50
C ILE A 56 -5.81 14.28 -6.16
N ILE A 57 -6.29 13.11 -6.58
CA ILE A 57 -7.65 12.63 -6.24
C ILE A 57 -7.78 12.36 -4.73
N ASP A 58 -6.67 12.07 -4.02
CA ASP A 58 -6.66 11.97 -2.55
C ASP A 58 -6.56 13.35 -1.84
N ALA A 59 -6.25 14.43 -2.56
CA ALA A 59 -5.93 15.74 -1.97
C ALA A 59 -7.09 16.75 -1.95
N ASP A 60 -8.15 16.57 -2.74
CA ASP A 60 -9.31 17.47 -2.74
C ASP A 60 -10.38 17.03 -1.73
N LYS A 61 -10.19 17.49 -0.49
CA LYS A 61 -11.22 17.96 0.45
C LYS A 61 -12.62 17.32 0.28
N ILE A 62 -12.78 16.11 0.81
CA ILE A 62 -14.08 15.75 1.38
C ILE A 62 -14.19 16.58 2.67
N GLU A 63 -15.07 17.58 2.67
CA GLU A 63 -15.49 18.25 3.90
C GLU A 63 -15.81 17.18 4.94
N LYS A 64 -15.08 17.22 6.06
CA LYS A 64 -15.22 16.32 7.21
C LYS A 64 -16.62 16.48 7.80
N THR A 65 -17.62 15.84 7.18
CA THR A 65 -18.79 15.38 7.89
C THR A 65 -18.28 14.24 8.76
N VAL A 66 -18.16 14.52 10.05
CA VAL A 66 -17.89 13.53 11.09
C VAL A 66 -19.06 12.54 11.07
N VAL A 67 -18.95 11.52 10.23
CA VAL A 67 -19.72 10.31 10.38
C VAL A 67 -18.85 9.41 11.23
N GLU A 68 -19.24 9.27 12.49
CA GLU A 68 -18.73 8.28 13.44
C GLU A 68 -19.01 6.87 12.91
N SER A 69 -18.21 6.45 11.94
CA SER A 69 -17.99 5.07 11.60
C SER A 69 -16.53 5.01 11.24
N SER A 70 -15.70 4.53 12.15
CA SER A 70 -14.27 4.29 11.93
C SER A 70 -14.13 3.62 10.56
N PRO A 71 -13.63 4.34 9.53
CA PRO A 71 -13.52 3.74 8.21
C PRO A 71 -12.55 2.58 8.39
N THR A 72 -13.03 1.36 8.21
CA THR A 72 -12.18 0.19 8.10
C THR A 72 -11.21 0.50 6.98
N TYR A 73 -9.95 0.70 7.33
CA TYR A 73 -8.89 1.00 6.39
C TYR A 73 -8.69 -0.23 5.50
N ASN A 74 -9.33 -0.22 4.33
CA ASN A 74 -9.44 -1.37 3.43
C ASN A 74 -8.24 -1.47 2.47
N ARG A 75 -7.04 -1.25 3.01
CA ARG A 75 -5.79 -1.30 2.26
C ARG A 75 -5.47 -2.74 1.87
N LEU A 76 -5.22 -2.95 0.59
CA LEU A 76 -4.72 -4.22 0.06
C LEU A 76 -3.26 -4.08 -0.32
N LEU A 77 -2.47 -5.13 -0.05
CA LEU A 77 -1.09 -5.18 -0.51
C LEU A 77 -1.04 -5.25 -2.04
N THR A 78 -0.26 -4.38 -2.66
CA THR A 78 -0.04 -4.32 -4.11
C THR A 78 0.75 -5.56 -4.56
N TRP A 79 0.82 -5.79 -5.88
CA TRP A 79 1.63 -6.89 -6.40
C TRP A 79 3.12 -6.74 -6.06
N PRO A 80 3.77 -5.56 -6.23
CA PRO A 80 5.16 -5.36 -5.82
C PRO A 80 5.39 -5.65 -4.34
N GLU A 81 4.54 -5.13 -3.45
CA GLU A 81 4.66 -5.34 -2.00
C GLU A 81 4.60 -6.83 -1.64
N ARG A 82 3.74 -7.60 -2.31
CA ARG A 82 3.63 -9.05 -2.11
C ARG A 82 4.85 -9.83 -2.61
N VAL A 83 5.62 -9.31 -3.56
CA VAL A 83 6.85 -9.97 -4.03
C VAL A 83 7.95 -9.86 -2.99
N TYR A 84 8.07 -8.71 -2.32
CA TYR A 84 9.11 -8.45 -1.31
C TYR A 84 8.77 -9.01 0.07
N LEU A 85 7.49 -9.20 0.38
CA LEU A 85 7.05 -9.71 1.68
C LEU A 85 6.87 -11.23 1.65
N PRO A 86 7.45 -11.99 2.60
CA PRO A 86 7.12 -13.39 2.82
C PRO A 86 5.61 -13.58 3.07
N VAL A 87 5.02 -14.66 2.55
CA VAL A 87 3.58 -14.97 2.67
C VAL A 87 3.08 -14.91 4.13
N LYS A 88 3.92 -15.35 5.07
CA LYS A 88 3.61 -15.27 6.51
C LYS A 88 3.42 -13.83 6.99
N LEU A 89 4.33 -12.92 6.62
CA LEU A 89 4.24 -11.51 6.99
C LEU A 89 3.06 -10.82 6.30
N GLN A 90 2.77 -11.16 5.03
CA GLN A 90 1.58 -10.66 4.34
C GLN A 90 0.29 -10.98 5.11
N GLY A 91 0.16 -12.21 5.63
CA GLY A 91 -0.99 -12.63 6.43
C GLY A 91 -1.10 -11.92 7.78
N ILE A 92 0.04 -11.61 8.40
CA ILE A 92 0.07 -10.85 9.66
C ILE A 92 -0.30 -9.39 9.42
N ILE A 93 0.26 -8.74 8.40
CA ILE A 93 -0.04 -7.36 8.03
C ILE A 93 -1.53 -7.20 7.70
N ARG A 94 -2.12 -8.15 6.96
CA ARG A 94 -3.58 -8.14 6.70
C ARG A 94 -4.41 -8.20 7.98
N ARG A 95 -4.03 -9.03 8.95
CA ARG A 95 -4.72 -9.09 10.25
C ARG A 95 -4.56 -7.78 11.01
N LEU A 96 -3.36 -7.20 11.02
CA LEU A 96 -3.12 -5.88 11.63
C LEU A 96 -4.04 -4.81 11.02
N LEU A 97 -4.12 -4.73 9.69
CA LEU A 97 -4.99 -3.79 8.99
C LEU A 97 -6.47 -3.95 9.40
N LEU A 98 -6.94 -5.19 9.54
CA LEU A 98 -8.31 -5.48 9.99
C LEU A 98 -8.60 -5.04 11.43
N LEU A 99 -7.59 -5.06 12.31
CA LEU A 99 -7.74 -4.61 13.70
C LEU A 99 -7.89 -3.09 13.81
N ASN A 100 -7.45 -2.33 12.79
CA ASN A 100 -7.58 -0.88 12.71
C ASN A 100 -7.07 -0.13 13.98
N ILE A 101 -5.99 -0.65 14.59
CA ILE A 101 -5.40 -0.12 15.83
C ILE A 101 -4.47 1.08 15.57
N LEU A 102 -3.83 1.09 14.40
CA LEU A 102 -3.01 2.20 13.90
C LEU A 102 -3.82 3.08 12.94
N PRO A 103 -3.52 4.40 12.86
CA PRO A 103 -4.01 5.24 11.77
C PRO A 103 -3.41 4.79 10.42
N PRO A 104 -4.10 5.09 9.29
CA PRO A 104 -3.66 4.73 7.93
C PRO A 104 -2.19 5.08 7.63
N GLU A 105 -1.75 6.28 8.02
CA GLU A 105 -0.39 6.79 7.80
C GLU A 105 0.68 5.88 8.44
N GLN A 106 0.40 5.37 9.66
CA GLN A 106 1.32 4.49 10.37
C GLN A 106 1.33 3.08 9.77
N TYR A 107 0.22 2.61 9.18
CA TYR A 107 0.22 1.34 8.46
C TYR A 107 1.07 1.41 7.18
N GLU A 108 1.00 2.50 6.43
CA GLU A 108 1.85 2.69 5.25
C GLU A 108 3.33 2.68 5.64
N GLU A 109 3.69 3.44 6.67
CA GLU A 109 5.08 3.48 7.14
C GLU A 109 5.56 2.11 7.63
N LEU A 110 4.72 1.36 8.34
CA LEU A 110 5.01 -0.01 8.77
C LEU A 110 5.24 -0.94 7.57
N ILE A 111 4.41 -0.87 6.53
CA ILE A 111 4.57 -1.69 5.32
C ILE A 111 5.87 -1.32 4.59
N ILE A 112 6.13 -0.03 4.40
CA ILE A 112 7.35 0.48 3.75
C ILE A 112 8.59 0.01 4.52
N LYS A 113 8.64 0.19 5.84
CA LYS A 113 9.76 -0.26 6.68
C LYS A 113 9.96 -1.77 6.61
N THR A 114 8.88 -2.55 6.60
CA THR A 114 8.95 -4.01 6.49
C THR A 114 9.54 -4.43 5.14
N ILE A 115 9.13 -3.78 4.05
CA ILE A 115 9.67 -4.03 2.71
C ILE A 115 11.13 -3.60 2.61
N GLN A 116 11.48 -2.41 3.12
CA GLN A 116 12.86 -1.94 3.17
C GLN A 116 13.76 -2.87 3.97
N GLY A 117 13.26 -3.42 5.08
CA GLY A 117 13.95 -4.44 5.86
C GLY A 117 14.25 -5.69 5.05
N SER A 118 13.36 -6.12 4.15
CA SER A 118 13.54 -7.36 3.37
C SER A 118 14.83 -7.36 2.53
N TYR A 119 15.25 -6.19 2.04
CA TYR A 119 16.53 -6.03 1.34
C TYR A 119 17.75 -6.28 2.24
N ASN A 120 17.59 -6.07 3.55
CA ASN A 120 18.60 -6.30 4.57
C ASN A 120 18.48 -7.67 5.26
N GLY A 121 17.63 -8.56 4.72
CA GLY A 121 17.38 -9.89 5.28
C GLY A 121 16.28 -9.96 6.34
N PHE A 122 15.49 -8.90 6.54
CA PHE A 122 14.33 -8.92 7.46
C PHE A 122 13.23 -9.76 6.86
N ASN A 123 13.09 -10.98 7.35
CA ASN A 123 12.11 -11.94 6.85
C ASN A 123 11.32 -12.61 7.98
N GLU A 124 11.58 -12.21 9.24
CA GLU A 124 11.02 -12.86 10.41
C GLU A 124 9.88 -12.06 11.04
N ILE A 125 9.03 -12.77 11.78
CA ILE A 125 7.90 -12.16 12.51
C ILE A 125 8.40 -11.22 13.60
N LYS A 126 9.57 -11.53 14.18
CA LYS A 126 10.23 -10.70 15.19
C LYS A 126 10.52 -9.30 14.65
N ASP A 127 11.01 -9.22 13.41
CA ASP A 127 11.37 -7.96 12.79
C ASP A 127 10.16 -7.05 12.60
N LEU A 128 9.04 -7.63 12.12
CA LEU A 128 7.76 -6.94 12.01
C LEU A 128 7.25 -6.46 13.38
N TRP A 129 7.43 -7.28 14.42
CA TRP A 129 7.09 -6.89 15.80
C TRP A 129 7.96 -5.73 16.30
N ASP A 130 9.25 -5.73 15.99
CA ASP A 130 10.17 -4.66 16.36
C ASP A 130 9.77 -3.33 15.71
N ILE A 131 9.44 -3.35 14.41
CA ILE A 131 8.91 -2.19 13.68
C ILE A 131 7.56 -1.73 14.28
N LEU A 132 6.65 -2.66 14.56
CA LEU A 132 5.32 -2.34 15.11
C LEU A 132 5.41 -1.60 16.45
N LYS A 133 6.37 -1.96 17.31
CA LYS A 133 6.58 -1.29 18.60
C LYS A 133 7.03 0.17 18.46
N GLU A 134 7.60 0.56 17.32
CA GLU A 134 7.94 1.97 17.07
C GLU A 134 6.69 2.85 16.91
N PHE A 135 5.57 2.26 16.50
CA PHE A 135 4.31 2.96 16.22
C PHE A 135 3.29 2.87 17.37
N VAL A 136 3.36 1.81 18.17
CA VAL A 136 2.41 1.58 19.27
C VAL A 136 3.02 1.99 20.60
N GLU A 137 2.68 3.18 21.07
CA GLU A 137 3.12 3.70 22.38
C GLU A 137 2.35 3.09 23.57
N ASP A 138 1.10 2.65 23.35
CA ASP A 138 0.20 2.16 24.40
C ASP A 138 0.30 0.64 24.58
N ALA A 139 0.65 0.20 25.80
CA ALA A 139 0.71 -1.22 26.17
C ALA A 139 -0.63 -1.95 25.95
N SER A 140 -1.76 -1.26 26.12
CA SER A 140 -3.11 -1.82 25.93
C SER A 140 -3.36 -2.20 24.47
N LYS A 141 -2.81 -1.42 23.53
CA LYS A 141 -2.90 -1.71 22.09
C LYS A 141 -2.03 -2.91 21.71
N LEU A 142 -0.84 -3.03 22.30
CA LEU A 142 0.03 -4.21 22.10
C LEU A 142 -0.61 -5.49 22.65
N GLU A 143 -1.31 -5.41 23.78
CA GLU A 143 -2.10 -6.52 24.31
C GLU A 143 -3.24 -6.93 23.36
N ALA A 144 -4.00 -5.96 22.85
CA ALA A 144 -5.05 -6.25 21.87
C ALA A 144 -4.50 -6.93 20.60
N ILE A 145 -3.35 -6.47 20.10
CA ILE A 145 -2.68 -7.08 18.93
C ILE A 145 -2.26 -8.52 19.22
N THR A 146 -1.69 -8.78 20.41
CA THR A 146 -1.17 -10.12 20.76
C THR A 146 -2.27 -11.12 21.12
N ALA A 147 -3.45 -10.63 21.52
CA ALA A 147 -4.65 -11.46 21.68
C ALA A 147 -5.15 -11.99 20.33
N GLU A 148 -5.13 -11.15 19.29
CA GLU A 148 -5.67 -11.46 17.95
C GLU A 148 -4.62 -12.07 17.00
N ILE A 149 -3.34 -11.80 17.23
CA ILE A 149 -2.22 -12.29 16.43
C ILE A 149 -1.28 -13.11 17.34
N PRO A 150 -1.56 -14.43 17.49
CA PRO A 150 -0.83 -15.28 18.44
C PRO A 150 0.66 -15.39 18.13
N GLU A 151 1.07 -15.18 16.87
CA GLU A 151 2.47 -15.16 16.47
C GLU A 151 3.29 -14.09 17.19
N PHE A 152 2.64 -13.03 17.70
CA PHE A 152 3.31 -12.00 18.48
C PHE A 152 3.43 -12.32 19.98
N GLN A 153 2.71 -13.30 20.51
CA GLN A 153 2.73 -13.63 21.95
C GLN A 153 4.13 -13.97 22.47
N ILE A 154 4.92 -14.66 21.67
CA ILE A 154 6.28 -15.07 22.03
C ILE A 154 7.16 -13.82 22.28
N TYR A 155 6.97 -12.77 21.50
CA TYR A 155 7.76 -11.54 21.56
C TYR A 155 7.21 -10.50 22.54
N TYR A 156 5.93 -10.60 22.90
CA TYR A 156 5.33 -9.79 23.97
C TYR A 156 5.80 -10.26 25.36
N ASN A 157 5.85 -11.58 25.58
CA ASN A 157 6.24 -12.18 26.86
C ASN A 157 7.73 -12.01 27.19
N ASP A 158 8.61 -11.81 26.20
CA ASP A 158 10.05 -11.61 26.42
C ASP A 158 10.36 -10.32 27.20
N ARG A 159 9.43 -9.34 27.24
CA ARG A 159 9.55 -8.16 28.12
C ARG A 159 9.40 -8.47 29.62
N HIS A 160 8.74 -9.56 29.97
CA HIS A 160 8.49 -9.92 31.37
C HIS A 160 9.61 -10.80 31.97
N LYS A 161 10.60 -11.22 31.18
CA LYS A 161 11.74 -12.02 31.67
C LYS A 161 12.85 -11.20 32.33
N TYR A 162 12.88 -9.87 32.13
CA TYR A 162 13.96 -9.01 32.62
C TYR A 162 13.56 -8.10 33.80
N ILE A 163 12.38 -8.31 34.37
CA ILE A 163 12.00 -7.70 35.66
C ILE A 163 12.17 -8.78 36.74
N ASN A 164 13.40 -8.96 37.20
CA ASN A 164 13.73 -9.64 38.46
C ASN A 164 14.94 -8.94 39.07
#